data_AF-A0A953SD23-F1
#
_entry.id   AF-A0A953SD23-F1
#
_cell.length_a   1.000
_cell.length_b   1.000
_cell.length_c   1.000
_cell.angle_alpha   90.00
_cell.angle_beta   90.00
_cell.angle_gamma   90.00
#
_symmetry.space_group_name_H-M   'P 1'
#
loop_
_entity.id
_entity.type
_entity.pdbx_description
1 polymer ?
#
loop_
_entity_poly.entity_id
_entity_poly.type
_entity_poly.pdbx_seq_one_letter_code
_entity_poly.pdbx_strand_id
1 'polypeptide(L)'
;MLLSRDYVAYMAGEVVKRLVASKMVETPSADALAQRLRIAMQDEISVEDRVNEEVRQILTQYADDMRRAGASYQEMFKKVKGELARQRKLILR
;
A
#
# COMPACT_ATOMS: atom_id res chain seq x y z
N MET A 1 -7.22 1.66 7.84
CA MET A 1 -5.98 0.84 7.84
C MET A 1 -6.15 -0.36 8.76
N LEU A 2 -5.79 -1.54 8.28
CA LEU A 2 -5.91 -2.81 9.01
C LEU A 2 -4.77 -3.09 10.01
N LEU A 3 -3.70 -2.26 10.03
CA LEU A 3 -2.56 -2.41 10.95
C LEU A 3 -2.05 -1.02 11.41
N SER A 4 -1.74 -0.87 12.70
CA SER A 4 -1.17 0.38 13.24
C SER A 4 0.31 0.51 12.85
N ARG A 5 0.81 1.75 12.74
CA ARG A 5 2.21 2.03 12.40
C ARG A 5 3.17 1.39 13.42
N ASP A 6 2.80 1.42 14.69
CA ASP A 6 3.60 0.84 15.77
C ASP A 6 3.69 -0.69 15.65
N TYR A 7 2.59 -1.33 15.26
CA TYR A 7 2.57 -2.77 15.03
C TYR A 7 3.44 -3.18 13.83
N VAL A 8 3.46 -2.38 12.75
CA VAL A 8 4.35 -2.61 11.60
C VAL A 8 5.82 -2.49 12.01
N ALA A 9 6.17 -1.50 12.83
CA ALA A 9 7.51 -1.32 13.35
C ALA A 9 7.96 -2.51 14.22
N TYR A 10 7.08 -2.95 15.12
CA TYR A 10 7.31 -4.14 15.95
C TYR A 10 7.53 -5.40 15.10
N MET A 11 6.66 -5.64 14.11
CA MET A 11 6.75 -6.79 13.22
C MET A 11 8.05 -6.80 12.40
N ALA A 12 8.49 -5.65 11.88
CA ALA A 12 9.74 -5.55 11.15
C ALA A 12 10.94 -5.98 12.00
N GLY A 13 10.99 -5.56 13.28
CA GLY A 13 12.02 -5.98 14.22
C GLY A 13 12.00 -7.50 14.48
N GLU A 14 10.83 -8.06 14.75
CA GLU A 14 10.69 -9.50 15.00
C GLU A 14 11.05 -10.37 13.79
N VAL A 15 10.72 -9.93 12.57
CA VAL A 15 11.11 -10.63 11.34
C VAL A 15 12.63 -10.66 11.20
N VAL A 16 13.30 -9.51 11.34
CA VAL A 16 14.77 -9.43 11.23
C VAL A 16 15.44 -10.29 12.29
N LYS A 17 14.97 -10.22 13.54
CA LYS A 17 15.48 -11.04 14.64
C LYS A 17 15.41 -12.53 14.32
N ARG A 18 14.28 -13.02 13.77
CA ARG A 18 14.11 -14.42 13.37
C ARG A 18 14.99 -14.82 12.19
N LEU A 19 15.14 -13.95 11.18
CA LEU A 19 15.99 -14.20 10.01
C LEU A 19 17.47 -14.34 10.39
N VAL A 20 17.95 -13.49 11.29
CA VAL A 20 19.33 -13.57 11.81
C VAL A 20 19.50 -14.81 12.69
N ALA A 21 18.56 -15.09 13.61
CA ALA A 21 18.63 -16.25 14.50
C ALA A 21 18.62 -17.59 13.73
N SER A 22 17.90 -17.66 12.62
CA SER A 22 17.85 -18.82 11.73
C SER A 22 19.01 -18.90 10.74
N LYS A 23 19.96 -17.95 10.78
CA LYS A 23 21.09 -17.84 9.85
C LYS A 23 20.68 -17.79 8.36
N MET A 24 19.48 -17.28 8.08
CA MET A 24 19.00 -17.11 6.70
C MET A 24 19.56 -15.86 6.03
N VAL A 25 20.01 -14.88 6.84
CA VAL A 25 20.58 -13.61 6.37
C VAL A 25 21.76 -13.24 7.26
N GLU A 26 22.86 -12.80 6.65
CA GLU A 26 23.95 -12.11 7.32
C GLU A 26 23.81 -10.60 7.12
N THR A 27 23.91 -9.83 8.21
CA THR A 27 23.83 -8.37 8.16
C THR A 27 24.86 -7.76 9.10
N PRO A 28 25.53 -6.66 8.70
CA PRO A 28 26.44 -5.93 9.59
C PRO A 28 25.70 -5.19 10.70
N SER A 29 24.38 -4.95 10.55
CA SER A 29 23.55 -4.31 11.57
C SER A 29 22.10 -4.80 11.47
N ALA A 30 21.61 -5.43 12.54
CA ALA A 30 20.22 -5.85 12.63
C ALA A 30 19.26 -4.65 12.67
N ASP A 31 19.63 -3.58 13.38
CA ASP A 31 18.80 -2.37 13.49
C ASP A 31 18.62 -1.67 12.15
N ALA A 32 19.71 -1.53 11.37
CA ALA A 32 19.64 -0.94 10.04
C ALA A 32 18.75 -1.76 9.09
N LEU A 33 18.84 -3.10 9.18
CA LEU A 33 17.98 -3.99 8.40
C LEU A 33 16.51 -3.89 8.83
N ALA A 34 16.24 -3.81 10.14
CA ALA A 34 14.89 -3.65 10.68
C ALA A 34 14.27 -2.31 10.24
N GLN A 35 15.04 -1.23 10.21
CA GLN A 35 14.56 0.06 9.70
C GLN A 35 14.21 0.00 8.20
N ARG A 36 15.07 -0.62 7.38
CA ARG A 36 14.79 -0.81 5.96
C ARG A 36 13.53 -1.64 5.73
N LEU A 37 13.40 -2.75 6.47
CA LEU A 37 12.22 -3.61 6.37
C LEU A 37 10.96 -2.87 6.82
N ARG A 38 11.02 -2.08 7.90
CA ARG A 38 9.91 -1.25 8.36
C ARG A 38 9.44 -0.29 7.27
N ILE A 39 10.37 0.41 6.62
CA ILE A 39 10.05 1.35 5.52
C ILE A 39 9.36 0.59 4.38
N ALA A 40 9.94 -0.52 3.92
CA ALA A 40 9.35 -1.33 2.85
C ALA A 40 7.94 -1.85 3.20
N MET A 41 7.75 -2.37 4.42
CA MET A 41 6.44 -2.81 4.89
C MET A 41 5.43 -1.66 4.96
N GLN A 42 5.87 -0.48 5.40
CA GLN A 42 5.03 0.70 5.50
C GLN A 42 4.61 1.23 4.13
N ASP A 43 5.54 1.23 3.17
CA ASP A 43 5.28 1.59 1.78
C ASP A 43 4.23 0.65 1.19
N GLU A 44 4.38 -0.66 1.37
CA GLU A 44 3.44 -1.67 0.88
C GLU A 44 2.05 -1.55 1.50
N ILE A 45 1.97 -1.41 2.83
CA ILE A 45 0.67 -1.26 3.52
C ILE A 45 -0.03 0.04 3.10
N SER A 46 0.72 1.08 2.73
CA SER A 46 0.16 2.36 2.28
C SER A 46 -0.27 2.39 0.81
N VAL A 47 0.13 1.40 0.00
CA VAL A 47 -0.16 1.36 -1.44
C VAL A 47 -1.66 1.51 -1.70
N GLU A 48 -2.49 0.76 -0.99
CA GLU A 48 -3.92 0.77 -1.22
C GLU A 48 -4.54 2.13 -0.88
N ASP A 49 -4.16 2.73 0.24
CA ASP A 49 -4.64 4.05 0.64
C ASP A 49 -4.24 5.12 -0.40
N ARG A 50 -3.00 5.06 -0.92
CA ARG A 50 -2.54 5.96 -1.99
C ARG A 50 -3.34 5.78 -3.28
N VAL A 51 -3.60 4.55 -3.69
CA VAL A 51 -4.42 4.26 -4.88
C VAL A 51 -5.86 4.75 -4.67
N ASN A 52 -6.45 4.52 -3.50
CA ASN A 52 -7.80 4.98 -3.20
C ASN A 52 -7.90 6.50 -3.27
N GLU A 53 -6.92 7.22 -2.72
CA GLU A 53 -6.88 8.69 -2.77
C GLU A 53 -6.74 9.20 -4.21
N GLU A 54 -5.85 8.60 -5.00
CA GLU A 54 -5.69 8.94 -6.41
C GLU A 54 -6.97 8.71 -7.23
N VAL A 55 -7.68 7.60 -6.98
CA VAL A 55 -8.99 7.34 -7.61
C VAL A 55 -9.99 8.44 -7.24
N ARG A 56 -10.04 8.89 -5.98
CA ARG A 56 -10.94 9.99 -5.57
C ARG A 56 -10.60 11.28 -6.31
N GLN A 57 -9.31 11.61 -6.44
CA GLN A 57 -8.86 12.80 -7.15
C GLN A 57 -9.26 12.77 -8.62
N ILE A 58 -9.05 11.63 -9.29
CA ILE A 58 -9.49 11.43 -10.69
C ILE A 58 -11.00 11.64 -10.78
N LEU A 59 -11.80 10.94 -9.96
CA LEU A 59 -13.26 11.07 -10.06
C LEU A 59 -13.77 12.48 -9.72
N THR A 60 -13.08 13.20 -8.86
CA THR A 60 -13.39 14.60 -8.55
C THR A 60 -13.17 15.49 -9.77
N GLN A 61 -12.09 15.25 -10.52
CA GLN A 61 -11.80 15.98 -11.75
C GLN A 61 -12.85 15.73 -12.84
N TYR A 62 -13.44 14.54 -12.91
CA TYR A 62 -14.47 14.16 -13.88
C TYR A 62 -15.91 14.23 -13.34
N ALA A 63 -16.14 14.93 -12.22
CA ALA A 63 -17.44 14.94 -11.54
C ALA A 63 -18.59 15.48 -12.42
N ASP A 64 -18.33 16.51 -13.23
CA ASP A 64 -19.33 17.10 -14.13
C ASP A 64 -19.70 16.19 -15.29
N ASP A 65 -18.72 15.51 -15.86
CA ASP A 65 -18.94 14.57 -16.96
C ASP A 65 -19.69 13.32 -16.47
N MET A 66 -19.37 12.82 -15.27
CA MET A 66 -20.12 11.72 -14.66
C MET A 66 -21.58 12.11 -14.40
N ARG A 67 -21.82 13.34 -13.93
CA ARG A 67 -23.20 13.85 -13.75
C ARG A 67 -23.96 13.92 -15.08
N ARG A 68 -23.32 14.42 -16.14
CA ARG A 68 -23.93 14.50 -17.48
C ARG A 68 -24.20 13.12 -18.09
N ALA A 69 -23.30 12.16 -17.86
CA ALA A 69 -23.41 10.79 -18.35
C ALA A 69 -24.32 9.89 -17.50
N GLY A 70 -24.81 10.37 -16.34
CA GLY A 70 -25.57 9.54 -15.39
C GLY A 70 -24.76 8.40 -14.78
N ALA A 71 -23.43 8.53 -14.73
CA ALA A 71 -22.53 7.48 -14.26
C ALA A 71 -22.50 7.40 -12.73
N SER A 72 -22.55 6.18 -12.18
CA SER A 72 -22.43 5.95 -10.74
C SER A 72 -20.99 6.12 -10.26
N TYR A 73 -20.78 7.00 -9.27
CA TYR A 73 -19.48 7.19 -8.62
C TYR A 73 -18.89 5.87 -8.11
N GLN A 74 -19.72 5.02 -7.49
CA GLN A 74 -19.27 3.76 -6.90
C GLN A 74 -18.76 2.76 -7.96
N GLU A 75 -19.42 2.72 -9.11
CA GLU A 75 -19.02 1.85 -10.22
C GLU A 75 -17.73 2.38 -10.89
N MET A 76 -17.65 3.69 -11.09
CA MET A 76 -16.46 4.33 -11.66
C MET A 76 -15.25 4.19 -10.73
N PHE A 77 -15.45 4.30 -9.41
CA PHE A 77 -14.40 4.04 -8.42
C PHE A 77 -13.82 2.63 -8.57
N LYS A 78 -14.66 1.60 -8.67
CA LYS A 78 -14.20 0.22 -8.87
C LYS A 78 -13.45 0.04 -10.19
N LYS A 79 -13.95 0.62 -11.28
CA LYS A 79 -13.30 0.55 -12.60
C LYS A 79 -11.93 1.21 -12.60
N VAL A 80 -11.86 2.48 -12.17
CA VAL A 80 -10.62 3.26 -12.15
C VAL A 80 -9.59 2.66 -11.18
N LYS A 81 -10.02 2.20 -9.99
CA LYS A 81 -9.14 1.46 -9.06
C LYS A 81 -8.54 0.21 -9.71
N GLY A 82 -9.37 -0.58 -10.40
CA GLY A 82 -8.93 -1.79 -11.11
C GLY A 82 -7.98 -1.51 -12.27
N GLU A 83 -8.19 -0.42 -13.01
CA GLU A 83 -7.28 0.01 -14.08
C GLU A 83 -5.94 0.48 -13.53
N LEU A 84 -5.94 1.35 -12.51
CA LEU A 84 -4.73 1.82 -11.83
C LEU A 84 -3.91 0.65 -11.27
N ALA A 85 -4.57 -0.31 -10.63
CA ALA A 85 -3.91 -1.50 -10.10
C ALA A 85 -3.23 -2.33 -11.18
N ARG A 86 -3.90 -2.55 -12.32
CA ARG A 86 -3.35 -3.30 -13.45
C ARG A 86 -2.16 -2.60 -14.10
N GLN A 87 -2.28 -1.29 -14.34
CA GLN A 87 -1.20 -0.49 -14.94
C GLN A 87 0.05 -0.49 -14.08
N ARG A 88 -0.12 -0.42 -12.76
CA ARG A 88 0.98 -0.38 -11.78
C ARG A 88 1.39 -1.76 -11.27
N LYS A 89 0.80 -2.85 -11.80
CA LYS A 89 1.02 -4.23 -11.36
C LYS A 89 0.88 -4.41 -9.84
N LEU A 90 -0.05 -3.67 -9.24
CA LEU A 90 -0.29 -3.71 -7.79
C LEU A 90 -1.14 -4.92 -7.43
N ILE A 91 -0.80 -5.57 -6.33
CA ILE A 91 -1.63 -6.59 -5.72
C ILE A 91 -2.51 -5.90 -4.69
N LEU A 92 -3.75 -5.63 -5.06
CA LEU A 92 -4.77 -5.14 -4.13
C LEU A 92 -5.38 -6.35 -3.40
N ARG A 93 -5.48 -6.28 -2.07
CA ARG A 93 -6.13 -7.28 -1.22
C ARG A 93 -7.54 -6.85 -0.85
#